data_AF-A0A4D4KBI7-F1
#
_entry.id   AF-A0A4D4KBI7-F1
#
_cell.length_a   1.000
_cell.length_b   1.000
_cell.length_c   1.000
_cell.angle_alpha   90.00
_cell.angle_beta   90.00
_cell.angle_gamma   90.00
#
_symmetry.space_group_name_H-M   'P 1'
#
loop_
_entity.id
_entity.type
_entity.pdbx_description
1 polymer ?
#
loop_
_entity_poly.entity_id
_entity_poly.type
_entity_poly.pdbx_seq_one_letter_code
_entity_poly.pdbx_strand_id
1 'polypeptide(L)'
;MSLENHAEFKLSITKALGDQLAAALKKLTPAPLSMENIRSLRSLPGVYQLYKDEDLVYVGKADRSLPQRIEKHFRKISGRTNISLNQMTFTCLYVDEDFGAVAPERLLINEHRGQGQVPWNYNGFGNNDPGKRRDTTEVDEGHFDHEHPIDLNFKLTELLTQRTSTDVTVPLSLLLQEIKTHLPYVFRYQAAREFDDIAVELPSVDATADEALRVIAAQLPDKWQITALPGYVIMYPKAEDYPSARRHYRNTGVVDVWQQ
;
A
#
# COMPACT_ATOMS: atom_id res chain seq x y z
N MET A 1 47.49 -4.21 -35.21
CA MET A 1 46.14 -3.65 -35.32
C MET A 1 45.20 -4.80 -35.62
N SER A 2 44.29 -5.11 -34.68
CA SER A 2 43.21 -6.07 -34.94
C SER A 2 42.21 -5.41 -35.89
N LEU A 3 42.04 -5.94 -37.09
CA LEU A 3 40.98 -5.56 -38.02
C LEU A 3 39.82 -6.54 -37.81
N GLU A 4 38.79 -6.10 -37.11
CA GLU A 4 37.53 -6.85 -37.00
C GLU A 4 36.79 -6.78 -38.35
N ASN A 5 36.79 -7.89 -39.10
CA ASN A 5 36.16 -8.01 -40.42
C ASN A 5 34.70 -8.49 -40.37
N HIS A 6 34.10 -8.53 -39.17
CA HIS A 6 32.72 -8.93 -38.95
C HIS A 6 32.06 -8.03 -37.91
N ALA A 7 30.74 -7.87 -38.01
CA ALA A 7 29.93 -7.26 -36.97
C ALA A 7 28.60 -8.02 -36.89
N GLU A 8 28.02 -8.07 -35.69
CA GLU A 8 26.72 -8.69 -35.45
C GLU A 8 25.65 -7.59 -35.40
N PHE A 9 24.64 -7.69 -36.25
CA PHE A 9 23.45 -6.84 -36.18
C PHE A 9 22.35 -7.55 -35.38
N LYS A 10 21.82 -6.89 -34.35
CA LYS A 10 20.66 -7.37 -33.58
C LYS A 10 19.53 -6.35 -33.61
N LEU A 11 18.40 -6.74 -34.19
CA LEU A 11 17.14 -6.01 -34.05
C LEU A 11 16.52 -6.34 -32.70
N SER A 12 16.40 -5.35 -31.81
CA SER A 12 15.72 -5.51 -30.51
C SER A 12 14.45 -4.67 -30.49
N ILE A 13 13.32 -5.34 -30.75
CA ILE A 13 11.98 -4.73 -30.68
C ILE A 13 11.70 -4.23 -29.26
N THR A 14 12.12 -4.99 -28.25
CA THR A 14 11.94 -4.65 -26.83
C THR A 14 12.71 -3.39 -26.44
N LYS A 15 13.96 -3.22 -26.90
CA LYS A 15 14.72 -2.00 -26.67
C LYS A 15 14.06 -0.79 -27.34
N ALA A 16 13.73 -0.91 -28.63
CA ALA A 16 13.08 0.17 -29.37
C ALA A 16 11.75 0.60 -28.75
N LEU A 17 10.98 -0.35 -28.21
CA LEU A 17 9.75 -0.06 -27.47
C LEU A 17 10.03 0.64 -26.13
N GLY A 18 11.01 0.16 -25.36
CA GLY A 18 11.44 0.79 -24.12
C GLY A 18 11.85 2.26 -24.33
N ASP A 19 12.66 2.51 -25.35
CA ASP A 19 13.12 3.86 -25.73
C ASP A 19 11.92 4.78 -26.08
N GLN A 20 10.95 4.26 -26.84
CA GLN A 20 9.74 5.01 -27.20
C GLN A 20 8.86 5.32 -26.00
N LEU A 21 8.65 4.36 -25.09
CA LEU A 21 7.89 4.57 -23.85
C LEU A 21 8.57 5.61 -22.96
N ALA A 22 9.88 5.50 -22.76
CA ALA A 22 10.66 6.46 -21.98
C ALA A 22 10.61 7.87 -22.60
N ALA A 23 10.76 7.98 -23.92
CA ALA A 23 10.65 9.25 -24.63
C ALA A 23 9.25 9.87 -24.55
N ALA A 24 8.19 9.05 -24.58
CA ALA A 24 6.82 9.51 -24.42
C ALA A 24 6.55 9.99 -22.99
N LEU A 25 7.01 9.26 -21.96
CA LEU A 25 6.88 9.65 -20.56
C LEU A 25 7.61 10.95 -20.24
N LYS A 26 8.82 11.16 -20.79
CA LYS A 26 9.61 12.39 -20.60
C LYS A 26 8.93 13.65 -21.13
N LYS A 27 7.94 13.53 -22.02
CA LYS A 27 7.17 14.67 -22.55
C LYS A 27 5.98 15.05 -21.67
N LEU A 28 5.65 14.24 -20.67
CA LEU A 28 4.53 14.48 -19.78
C LEU A 28 4.96 15.37 -18.60
N THR A 29 4.04 16.20 -18.14
CA THR A 29 4.18 16.96 -16.89
C THR A 29 3.61 16.12 -15.74
N PRO A 30 4.37 15.85 -14.66
CA PRO A 30 3.84 15.17 -13.49
C PRO A 30 2.65 15.92 -12.87
N ALA A 31 1.56 15.20 -12.61
CA ALA A 31 0.39 15.72 -11.92
C ALA A 31 0.41 15.31 -10.43
N PRO A 32 -0.12 16.13 -9.50
CA PRO A 32 -0.26 15.73 -8.10
C PRO A 32 -0.97 14.38 -7.95
N LEU A 33 -0.49 13.53 -7.03
CA LEU A 33 -1.13 12.26 -6.69
C LEU A 33 -2.39 12.53 -5.83
N SER A 34 -3.45 12.97 -6.47
CA SER A 34 -4.74 13.30 -5.86
C SER A 34 -5.88 12.48 -6.46
N MET A 35 -6.95 12.27 -5.68
CA MET A 35 -8.14 11.57 -6.19
C MET A 35 -8.79 12.27 -7.37
N GLU A 36 -8.73 13.60 -7.44
CA GLU A 36 -9.21 14.39 -8.58
C GLU A 36 -8.46 14.01 -9.86
N ASN A 37 -7.12 14.07 -9.83
CA ASN A 37 -6.30 13.72 -10.98
C ASN A 37 -6.44 12.25 -11.36
N ILE A 38 -6.53 11.35 -10.37
CA ILE A 38 -6.74 9.90 -10.61
C ILE A 38 -8.09 9.65 -11.29
N ARG A 39 -9.17 10.28 -10.82
CA ARG A 39 -10.53 10.10 -11.39
C ARG A 39 -10.68 10.71 -12.77
N SER A 40 -9.82 11.64 -13.16
CA SER A 40 -9.79 12.20 -14.52
C SER A 40 -9.22 11.24 -15.58
N LEU A 41 -8.54 10.16 -15.15
CA LEU A 41 -7.96 9.17 -16.05
C LEU A 41 -9.03 8.27 -16.65
N ARG A 42 -8.77 7.81 -17.88
CA ARG A 42 -9.57 6.75 -18.52
C ARG A 42 -9.26 5.42 -17.84
N SER A 43 -10.28 4.60 -17.62
CA SER A 43 -10.11 3.24 -17.08
C SER A 43 -9.62 2.28 -18.16
N LEU A 44 -8.34 2.41 -18.52
CA LEU A 44 -7.65 1.61 -19.53
C LEU A 44 -6.31 1.07 -18.97
N PRO A 45 -5.74 0.01 -19.59
CA PRO A 45 -4.40 -0.47 -19.29
C PRO A 45 -3.31 0.57 -19.57
N GLY A 46 -2.16 0.41 -18.93
CA GLY A 46 -1.08 1.37 -19.06
C GLY A 46 0.12 1.13 -18.16
N VAL A 47 1.08 2.03 -18.28
CA VAL A 47 2.22 2.19 -17.36
C VAL A 47 2.16 3.55 -16.68
N TYR A 48 2.74 3.63 -15.49
CA TYR A 48 2.80 4.87 -14.72
C TYR A 48 4.11 4.99 -13.96
N GLN A 49 4.45 6.22 -13.62
CA GLN A 49 5.59 6.58 -12.79
C GLN A 49 5.09 7.35 -11.57
N LEU A 50 5.67 7.07 -10.41
CA LEU A 50 5.49 7.86 -9.19
C LEU A 50 6.78 8.59 -8.87
N TYR A 51 6.62 9.84 -8.48
CA TYR A 51 7.72 10.71 -8.10
C TYR A 51 7.50 11.19 -6.67
N LYS A 52 8.57 11.26 -5.89
CA LYS A 52 8.60 11.87 -4.55
C LYS A 52 9.57 13.04 -4.61
N ASP A 53 9.08 14.25 -4.36
CA ASP A 53 9.91 15.48 -4.41
C ASP A 53 10.69 15.57 -5.75
N GLU A 54 10.00 15.32 -6.87
CA GLU A 54 10.54 15.26 -8.26
C GLU A 54 11.42 14.05 -8.61
N ASP A 55 11.88 13.27 -7.63
CA ASP A 55 12.67 12.06 -7.89
C ASP A 55 11.78 10.89 -8.30
N LEU A 56 12.15 10.20 -9.39
CA LEU A 56 11.46 8.98 -9.82
C LEU A 56 11.71 7.85 -8.81
N VAL A 57 10.68 7.48 -8.06
CA VAL A 57 10.77 6.45 -7.01
C VAL A 57 10.21 5.10 -7.44
N TYR A 58 9.20 5.08 -8.31
CA TYR A 58 8.52 3.85 -8.72
C TYR A 58 8.02 3.91 -10.16
N VAL A 59 8.12 2.79 -10.87
CA VAL A 59 7.46 2.55 -12.16
C VAL A 59 6.53 1.37 -11.98
N GLY A 60 5.31 1.45 -12.48
CA GLY A 60 4.36 0.34 -12.42
C GLY A 60 3.55 0.16 -13.69
N LYS A 61 2.79 -0.93 -13.73
CA LYS A 61 1.79 -1.20 -14.77
C LYS A 61 0.42 -1.49 -14.19
N ALA A 62 -0.59 -1.26 -15.02
CA ALA A 62 -1.95 -1.70 -14.81
C ALA A 62 -2.43 -2.48 -16.03
N ASP A 63 -2.83 -3.74 -15.82
CA ASP A 63 -3.30 -4.61 -16.91
C ASP A 63 -4.74 -4.32 -17.35
N ARG A 64 -5.52 -3.64 -16.51
CA ARG A 64 -6.94 -3.35 -16.76
C ARG A 64 -7.29 -1.89 -16.60
N SER A 65 -6.81 -1.25 -15.54
CA SER A 65 -7.22 0.10 -15.18
C SER A 65 -6.13 0.83 -14.42
N LEU A 66 -5.52 1.82 -15.09
CA LEU A 66 -4.62 2.78 -14.47
C LEU A 66 -5.22 3.46 -13.23
N PRO A 67 -6.44 4.04 -13.26
CA PRO A 67 -6.98 4.72 -12.09
C PRO A 67 -7.10 3.77 -10.89
N GLN A 68 -7.58 2.54 -11.07
CA GLN A 68 -7.68 1.57 -9.98
C GLN A 68 -6.31 1.20 -9.37
N ARG A 69 -5.26 1.07 -10.20
CA ARG A 69 -3.93 0.72 -9.71
C ARG A 69 -3.27 1.90 -9.00
N ILE A 70 -3.38 3.10 -9.56
CA ILE A 70 -2.81 4.33 -8.97
C ILE A 70 -3.55 4.68 -7.67
N GLU A 71 -4.88 4.51 -7.61
CA GLU A 71 -5.68 4.70 -6.39
C GLU A 71 -5.20 3.79 -5.24
N LYS A 72 -4.81 2.54 -5.54
CA LYS A 72 -4.22 1.66 -4.51
C LYS A 72 -2.92 2.23 -3.93
N HIS A 73 -2.09 2.85 -4.76
CA HIS A 73 -0.86 3.50 -4.28
C HIS A 73 -1.16 4.79 -3.53
N PHE A 74 -2.13 5.60 -3.99
CA PHE A 74 -2.66 6.75 -3.26
C PHE A 74 -3.11 6.35 -1.85
N ARG A 75 -3.98 5.34 -1.73
CA ARG A 75 -4.47 4.84 -0.44
C ARG A 75 -3.32 4.30 0.42
N LYS A 76 -2.39 3.53 -0.17
CA LYS A 76 -1.23 3.01 0.56
C LYS A 76 -0.42 4.14 1.18
N ILE A 77 -0.10 5.18 0.41
CA ILE A 77 0.71 6.33 0.85
C ILE A 77 -0.05 7.20 1.87
N SER A 78 -1.35 7.42 1.68
CA SER A 78 -2.17 8.24 2.59
C SER A 78 -2.23 7.66 4.00
N GLY A 79 -1.95 6.37 4.15
CA GLY A 79 -1.93 5.66 5.43
C GLY A 79 -0.57 5.49 6.06
N ARG A 80 0.48 6.14 5.55
CA ARG A 80 1.87 5.97 6.05
C ARG A 80 2.36 7.17 6.83
N THR A 81 3.34 6.89 7.68
CA THR A 81 4.18 7.91 8.33
C THR A 81 5.43 8.18 7.50
N ASN A 82 6.12 9.30 7.78
CA ASN A 82 7.36 9.72 7.10
C ASN A 82 7.22 9.99 5.59
N ILE A 83 6.00 10.09 5.07
CA ILE A 83 5.72 10.46 3.69
C ILE A 83 4.37 11.18 3.62
N SER A 84 4.25 12.16 2.73
CA SER A 84 3.01 12.88 2.47
C SER A 84 2.59 12.80 1.01
N LEU A 85 1.28 12.73 0.75
CA LEU A 85 0.73 12.82 -0.61
C LEU A 85 1.10 14.14 -1.31
N ASN A 86 1.35 15.22 -0.56
CA ASN A 86 1.74 16.51 -1.14
C ASN A 86 3.13 16.47 -1.79
N GLN A 87 3.96 15.49 -1.44
CA GLN A 87 5.27 15.26 -2.04
C GLN A 87 5.18 14.39 -3.29
N MET A 88 4.00 13.83 -3.58
CA MET A 88 3.82 12.80 -4.59
C MET A 88 3.20 13.36 -5.87
N THR A 89 3.83 13.05 -6.99
CA THR A 89 3.26 13.27 -8.32
C THR A 89 3.32 11.99 -9.15
N PHE A 90 2.58 11.96 -10.26
CA PHE A 90 2.58 10.83 -11.17
C PHE A 90 2.48 11.27 -12.63
N THR A 91 2.98 10.42 -13.52
CA THR A 91 2.71 10.44 -14.95
C THR A 91 2.22 9.06 -15.38
N CYS A 92 1.47 8.97 -16.49
CA CYS A 92 1.02 7.69 -17.02
C CYS A 92 0.86 7.70 -18.54
N LEU A 93 1.03 6.54 -19.15
CA LEU A 93 0.74 6.29 -20.56
C LEU A 93 -0.21 5.10 -20.68
N TYR A 94 -1.20 5.26 -21.56
CA TYR A 94 -2.03 4.16 -21.99
C TYR A 94 -1.24 3.29 -22.97
N VAL A 95 -1.33 1.98 -22.80
CA VAL A 95 -0.75 1.00 -23.72
C VAL A 95 -1.87 0.07 -24.18
N ASP A 96 -1.76 -0.43 -25.41
CA ASP A 96 -2.74 -1.39 -25.94
C ASP A 96 -2.68 -2.71 -25.14
N GLU A 97 -3.79 -3.44 -25.07
CA GLU A 97 -3.93 -4.64 -24.22
C GLU A 97 -2.88 -5.71 -24.54
N ASP A 98 -2.52 -5.83 -25.83
CA ASP A 98 -1.52 -6.79 -26.32
C ASP A 98 -0.09 -6.47 -25.86
N PHE A 99 0.17 -5.25 -25.37
CA PHE A 99 1.49 -4.85 -24.86
C PHE A 99 1.79 -5.39 -23.46
N GLY A 100 0.83 -6.00 -22.76
CA GLY A 100 1.09 -6.69 -21.49
C GLY A 100 2.17 -7.78 -21.62
N ALA A 101 2.24 -8.45 -22.77
CA ALA A 101 3.16 -9.56 -23.03
C ALA A 101 4.65 -9.16 -23.07
N VAL A 102 4.95 -7.88 -23.33
CA VAL A 102 6.33 -7.38 -23.46
C VAL A 102 6.87 -6.72 -22.19
N ALA A 103 6.11 -6.77 -21.08
CA ALA A 103 6.50 -6.25 -19.77
C ALA A 103 7.06 -4.81 -19.82
N PRO A 104 6.27 -3.82 -20.28
CA PRO A 104 6.74 -2.45 -20.51
C PRO A 104 7.32 -1.77 -19.27
N GLU A 105 6.78 -2.09 -18.08
CA GLU A 105 7.33 -1.69 -16.79
C GLU A 105 8.79 -2.13 -16.62
N ARG A 106 9.13 -3.37 -16.98
CA ARG A 106 10.49 -3.91 -16.84
C ARG A 106 11.46 -3.24 -17.79
N LEU A 107 10.99 -2.86 -18.99
CA LEU A 107 11.80 -2.09 -19.95
C LEU A 107 12.14 -0.71 -19.38
N LEU A 108 11.15 -0.01 -18.83
CA LEU A 108 11.34 1.30 -18.18
C LEU A 108 12.23 1.21 -16.95
N ILE A 109 12.01 0.24 -16.08
CA ILE A 109 12.85 0.00 -14.91
C ILE A 109 14.31 -0.22 -15.33
N ASN A 110 14.56 -1.04 -16.35
CA ASN A 110 15.92 -1.32 -16.82
C ASN A 110 16.61 -0.09 -17.43
N GLU A 111 15.87 0.75 -18.15
CA GLU A 111 16.37 2.01 -18.70
C GLU A 111 16.89 2.94 -17.59
N HIS A 112 16.20 2.97 -16.45
CA HIS A 112 16.58 3.81 -15.30
C HIS A 112 17.63 3.18 -14.36
N ARG A 113 17.94 1.87 -14.49
CA ARG A 113 18.97 1.19 -13.66
C ARG A 113 20.37 1.77 -13.83
N GLY A 114 20.71 2.31 -15.01
CA GLY A 114 22.00 2.98 -15.24
C GLY A 114 22.12 4.35 -14.57
N GLN A 115 21.02 4.91 -14.06
CA GLN A 115 20.91 6.25 -13.48
C GLN A 115 20.54 6.23 -11.98
N GLY A 116 20.41 5.05 -11.37
CA GLY A 116 20.16 4.89 -9.93
C GLY A 116 18.73 5.13 -9.45
N GLN A 117 17.72 5.18 -10.33
CA GLN A 117 16.40 5.73 -9.99
C GLN A 117 15.26 4.74 -10.22
N VAL A 118 14.83 4.05 -9.14
CA VAL A 118 13.48 3.52 -8.85
C VAL A 118 13.55 2.66 -7.57
N PRO A 119 13.95 3.22 -6.41
CA PRO A 119 14.16 2.46 -5.18
C PRO A 119 12.95 1.60 -4.77
N TRP A 120 11.74 2.08 -5.01
CA TRP A 120 10.53 1.41 -4.55
C TRP A 120 10.14 0.17 -5.37
N ASN A 121 10.72 -0.01 -6.56
CA ASN A 121 10.51 -1.23 -7.34
C ASN A 121 11.15 -2.47 -6.71
N TYR A 122 12.08 -2.28 -5.75
CA TYR A 122 12.84 -3.38 -5.15
C TYR A 122 12.69 -3.50 -3.64
N ASN A 123 12.12 -2.50 -2.96
CA ASN A 123 12.00 -2.48 -1.50
C ASN A 123 10.62 -2.88 -0.97
N GLY A 124 9.78 -3.51 -1.81
CA GLY A 124 8.48 -4.05 -1.39
C GLY A 124 7.30 -3.07 -1.45
N PHE A 125 7.46 -1.84 -1.94
CA PHE A 125 6.34 -0.92 -2.16
C PHE A 125 5.23 -1.52 -3.05
N GLY A 126 5.61 -2.21 -4.12
CA GLY A 126 4.66 -2.83 -5.07
C GLY A 126 4.01 -4.14 -4.58
N ASN A 127 4.41 -4.67 -3.41
CA ASN A 127 3.92 -5.94 -2.89
C ASN A 127 2.43 -5.85 -2.50
N ASN A 128 1.67 -6.89 -2.83
CA ASN A 128 0.34 -7.10 -2.28
C ASN A 128 0.45 -7.73 -0.87
N ASP A 129 -0.70 -7.86 -0.19
CA ASP A 129 -0.79 -8.54 1.10
C ASP A 129 -0.08 -9.90 1.06
N PRO A 130 0.96 -10.13 1.90
CA PRO A 130 1.80 -11.32 1.81
C PRO A 130 1.11 -12.60 2.31
N GLY A 131 -0.08 -12.49 2.91
CA GLY A 131 -0.85 -13.61 3.45
C GLY A 131 -0.34 -14.07 4.83
N LYS A 132 -1.19 -14.83 5.55
CA LYS A 132 -0.95 -15.26 6.94
C LYS A 132 0.39 -15.98 7.16
N ARG A 133 0.90 -16.71 6.15
CA ARG A 133 2.16 -17.49 6.26
C ARG A 133 3.42 -16.62 6.33
N ARG A 134 3.31 -15.32 6.11
CA ARG A 134 4.45 -14.39 6.05
C ARG A 134 4.41 -13.31 7.12
N ASP A 135 3.45 -13.37 8.05
CA ASP A 135 3.32 -12.39 9.13
C ASP A 135 4.49 -12.44 10.13
N THR A 136 5.18 -13.58 10.23
CA THR A 136 6.35 -13.79 11.07
C THR A 136 7.67 -13.44 10.37
N THR A 137 7.62 -12.90 9.14
CA THR A 137 8.83 -12.53 8.40
C THR A 137 9.37 -11.21 8.95
N GLU A 138 10.67 -11.17 9.22
CA GLU A 138 11.36 -9.93 9.54
C GLU A 138 11.32 -9.00 8.33
N VAL A 139 11.06 -7.72 8.60
CA VAL A 139 11.02 -6.68 7.58
C VAL A 139 12.37 -5.96 7.62
N ASP A 140 13.15 -6.08 6.54
CA ASP A 140 14.47 -5.46 6.43
C ASP A 140 14.40 -3.92 6.59
N GLU A 141 15.47 -3.31 7.11
CA GLU A 141 15.54 -1.86 7.38
C GLU A 141 15.26 -1.00 6.13
N GLY A 142 15.72 -1.45 4.97
CA GLY A 142 15.52 -0.78 3.68
C GLY A 142 14.18 -1.08 3.02
N HIS A 143 13.29 -1.85 3.65
CA HIS A 143 11.97 -2.16 3.12
C HIS A 143 11.02 -0.96 3.27
N PHE A 144 10.15 -0.73 2.28
CA PHE A 144 9.21 0.40 2.27
C PHE A 144 8.36 0.48 3.53
N ASP A 145 7.84 -0.67 3.99
CA ASP A 145 6.99 -0.70 5.19
C ASP A 145 7.77 -0.43 6.49
N HIS A 146 9.11 -0.57 6.49
CA HIS A 146 9.96 -0.18 7.61
C HIS A 146 10.22 1.34 7.60
N GLU A 147 10.58 1.89 6.44
CA GLU A 147 10.84 3.34 6.27
C GLU A 147 9.57 4.20 6.42
N HIS A 148 8.45 3.68 5.91
CA HIS A 148 7.14 4.32 5.84
C HIS A 148 6.05 3.43 6.46
N PRO A 149 6.10 3.18 7.78
CA PRO A 149 5.17 2.26 8.40
C PRO A 149 3.78 2.89 8.52
N ILE A 150 2.77 2.05 8.74
CA ILE A 150 1.37 2.48 8.88
C ILE A 150 1.19 3.55 9.95
N ASP A 151 0.30 4.50 9.69
CA ASP A 151 -0.05 5.55 10.62
C ASP A 151 -1.19 5.12 11.55
N LEU A 152 -0.84 4.76 12.78
CA LEU A 152 -1.83 4.43 13.82
C LEU A 152 -2.56 5.68 14.34
N ASN A 153 -2.07 6.89 14.04
CA ASN A 153 -2.77 8.14 14.35
C ASN A 153 -3.73 8.56 13.23
N PHE A 154 -3.92 7.73 12.20
CA PHE A 154 -4.87 8.00 11.13
C PHE A 154 -6.28 8.17 11.69
N LYS A 155 -6.92 9.31 11.39
CA LYS A 155 -8.26 9.64 11.89
C LYS A 155 -9.35 8.91 11.12
N LEU A 156 -10.27 8.28 11.84
CA LEU A 156 -11.41 7.54 11.26
C LEU A 156 -12.64 8.44 11.03
N THR A 157 -12.44 9.75 10.85
CA THR A 157 -13.52 10.74 10.79
C THR A 157 -14.57 10.44 9.72
N GLU A 158 -14.17 9.95 8.54
CA GLU A 158 -15.13 9.55 7.49
C GLU A 158 -16.00 8.35 7.87
N LEU A 159 -15.47 7.40 8.65
CA LEU A 159 -16.22 6.23 9.12
C LEU A 159 -17.35 6.66 10.06
N LEU A 160 -17.05 7.56 11.00
CA LEU A 160 -17.95 7.87 12.11
C LEU A 160 -18.92 9.01 11.80
N THR A 161 -18.60 9.90 10.86
CA THR A 161 -19.50 10.97 10.40
C THR A 161 -20.63 10.47 9.50
N GLN A 162 -20.44 9.35 8.80
CA GLN A 162 -21.46 8.78 7.90
C GLN A 162 -22.51 7.93 8.62
N ARG A 163 -22.32 7.64 9.91
CA ARG A 163 -23.28 6.84 10.67
C ARG A 163 -24.46 7.71 11.08
N THR A 164 -25.65 7.29 10.65
CA THR A 164 -26.93 7.94 10.97
C THR A 164 -27.62 7.32 12.18
N SER A 165 -27.10 6.20 12.72
CA SER A 165 -27.68 5.55 13.89
C SER A 165 -27.32 6.28 15.18
N THR A 166 -28.30 6.39 16.07
CA THR A 166 -28.16 6.91 17.44
C THR A 166 -27.61 5.88 18.43
N ASP A 167 -27.39 4.64 17.98
CA ASP A 167 -26.91 3.57 18.86
C ASP A 167 -25.45 3.80 19.27
N VAL A 168 -25.22 3.85 20.58
CA VAL A 168 -23.88 4.04 21.18
C VAL A 168 -23.03 2.76 21.06
N THR A 169 -23.68 1.61 20.87
CA THR A 169 -23.01 0.30 20.78
C THR A 169 -23.39 -0.43 19.51
N VAL A 170 -22.46 -1.23 18.97
CA VAL A 170 -22.67 -2.08 17.80
C VAL A 170 -22.03 -3.45 17.97
N PRO A 171 -22.45 -4.47 17.20
CA PRO A 171 -21.73 -5.73 17.13
C PRO A 171 -20.27 -5.52 16.69
N LEU A 172 -19.34 -6.22 17.35
CA LEU A 172 -17.91 -6.16 17.01
C LEU A 172 -17.67 -6.52 15.54
N SER A 173 -18.40 -7.49 15.00
CA SER A 173 -18.29 -7.90 13.59
C SER A 173 -18.53 -6.75 12.60
N LEU A 174 -19.50 -5.87 12.90
CA LEU A 174 -19.82 -4.70 12.08
C LEU A 174 -18.70 -3.66 12.18
N LEU A 175 -18.24 -3.34 13.40
CA LEU A 175 -17.16 -2.38 13.62
C LEU A 175 -15.86 -2.82 12.91
N LEU A 176 -15.52 -4.11 12.95
CA LEU A 176 -14.36 -4.67 12.25
C LEU A 176 -14.46 -4.49 10.73
N GLN A 177 -15.65 -4.70 10.14
CA GLN A 177 -15.86 -4.52 8.70
C GLN A 177 -15.74 -3.06 8.28
N GLU A 178 -16.31 -2.15 9.07
CA GLU A 178 -16.22 -0.71 8.83
C GLU A 178 -14.77 -0.24 8.91
N ILE A 179 -14.06 -0.54 10.00
CA ILE A 179 -12.65 -0.17 10.17
C ILE A 179 -11.80 -0.73 9.03
N LYS A 180 -11.98 -2.00 8.66
CA LYS A 180 -11.27 -2.61 7.53
C LYS A 180 -11.48 -1.87 6.21
N THR A 181 -12.64 -1.27 5.99
CA THR A 181 -12.98 -0.58 4.75
C THR A 181 -12.41 0.83 4.69
N HIS A 182 -12.37 1.51 5.84
CA HIS A 182 -11.92 2.90 5.94
C HIS A 182 -10.42 3.06 6.20
N LEU A 183 -9.76 2.05 6.78
CA LEU A 183 -8.31 2.12 6.95
C LEU A 183 -7.59 2.22 5.60
N PRO A 184 -6.58 3.09 5.47
CA PRO A 184 -5.77 3.25 4.26
C PRO A 184 -4.69 2.15 4.12
N TYR A 185 -4.74 1.14 4.98
CA TYR A 185 -3.87 -0.03 4.96
C TYR A 185 -4.68 -1.28 5.28
N VAL A 186 -4.09 -2.44 4.98
CA VAL A 186 -4.78 -3.71 5.18
C VAL A 186 -5.06 -3.92 6.67
N PHE A 187 -6.31 -4.22 6.99
CA PHE A 187 -6.70 -4.82 8.25
C PHE A 187 -7.25 -6.22 7.98
N ARG A 188 -6.49 -7.24 8.33
CA ARG A 188 -6.85 -8.63 8.12
C ARG A 188 -7.19 -9.29 9.44
N TYR A 189 -8.36 -9.90 9.52
CA TYR A 189 -8.77 -10.60 10.71
C TYR A 189 -9.39 -11.95 10.36
N GLN A 190 -9.28 -12.90 11.30
CA GLN A 190 -10.04 -14.14 11.24
C GLN A 190 -11.45 -13.86 11.78
N ALA A 191 -12.49 -14.15 10.98
CA ALA A 191 -13.87 -14.02 11.43
C ALA A 191 -14.17 -15.07 12.51
N ALA A 192 -15.03 -14.71 13.47
CA ALA A 192 -15.53 -15.61 14.50
C ALA A 192 -16.98 -15.26 14.83
N ARG A 193 -17.81 -16.29 15.03
CA ARG A 193 -19.24 -16.13 15.32
C ARG A 193 -19.49 -15.34 16.60
N GLU A 194 -18.62 -15.50 17.59
CA GLU A 194 -18.66 -14.77 18.87
C GLU A 194 -18.62 -13.24 18.69
N PHE A 195 -18.13 -12.72 17.55
CA PHE A 195 -18.09 -11.28 17.30
C PHE A 195 -19.44 -10.64 17.00
N ASP A 196 -20.46 -11.43 16.64
CA ASP A 196 -21.81 -10.91 16.44
C ASP A 196 -22.53 -10.66 17.78
N ASP A 197 -22.10 -11.36 18.84
CA ASP A 197 -22.70 -11.31 20.17
C ASP A 197 -21.98 -10.33 21.12
N ILE A 198 -20.81 -9.80 20.71
CA ILE A 198 -20.04 -8.82 21.49
C ILE A 198 -20.48 -7.41 21.10
N ALA A 199 -21.13 -6.72 22.03
CA ALA A 199 -21.45 -5.30 21.89
C ALA A 199 -20.24 -4.44 22.25
N VAL A 200 -19.88 -3.52 21.36
CA VAL A 200 -18.73 -2.62 21.51
C VAL A 200 -19.21 -1.18 21.42
N GLU A 201 -18.74 -0.34 22.33
CA GLU A 201 -18.97 1.10 22.24
C GLU A 201 -18.27 1.69 21.01
N LEU A 202 -18.96 2.57 20.31
CA LEU A 202 -18.36 3.25 19.17
C LEU A 202 -17.25 4.20 19.63
N PRO A 203 -16.08 4.20 18.95
CA PRO A 203 -15.08 5.23 19.16
C PRO A 203 -15.63 6.63 18.91
N SER A 204 -15.00 7.66 19.51
CA SER A 204 -15.34 9.05 19.24
C SER A 204 -15.13 9.41 17.77
N VAL A 205 -15.87 10.39 17.25
CA VAL A 205 -15.83 10.77 15.81
C VAL A 205 -14.43 11.19 15.32
N ASP A 206 -13.59 11.65 16.23
CA ASP A 206 -12.20 12.05 15.99
C ASP A 206 -11.17 10.95 16.31
N ALA A 207 -11.63 9.75 16.66
CA ALA A 207 -10.76 8.65 17.05
C ALA A 207 -9.76 8.28 15.95
N THR A 208 -8.56 8.01 16.41
CA THR A 208 -7.47 7.43 15.64
C THR A 208 -7.66 5.93 15.44
N ALA A 209 -6.93 5.35 14.49
CA ALA A 209 -6.85 3.90 14.34
C ALA A 209 -6.37 3.23 15.64
N ASP A 210 -5.39 3.81 16.36
CA ASP A 210 -4.93 3.28 17.64
C ASP A 210 -6.06 3.17 18.67
N GLU A 211 -6.83 4.25 18.86
CA GLU A 211 -7.93 4.31 19.82
C GLU A 211 -9.03 3.31 19.46
N ALA A 212 -9.38 3.20 18.18
CA ALA A 212 -10.34 2.20 17.72
C ALA A 212 -9.87 0.76 17.97
N LEU A 213 -8.58 0.46 17.73
CA LEU A 213 -8.01 -0.86 18.00
C LEU A 213 -7.96 -1.17 19.51
N ARG A 214 -7.76 -0.17 20.37
CA ARG A 214 -7.86 -0.32 21.84
C ARG A 214 -9.27 -0.68 22.28
N VAL A 215 -10.27 0.03 21.76
CA VAL A 215 -11.69 -0.22 22.05
C VAL A 215 -12.07 -1.64 21.64
N ILE A 216 -11.65 -2.07 20.44
CA ILE A 216 -11.85 -3.45 20.01
C ILE A 216 -11.16 -4.43 20.96
N ALA A 217 -9.87 -4.22 21.23
CA ALA A 217 -9.07 -5.17 22.01
C ALA A 217 -9.60 -5.37 23.43
N ALA A 218 -10.14 -4.33 24.06
CA ALA A 218 -10.75 -4.41 25.39
C ALA A 218 -11.95 -5.38 25.45
N GLN A 219 -12.64 -5.61 24.33
CA GLN A 219 -13.80 -6.50 24.24
C GLN A 219 -13.46 -7.88 23.64
N LEU A 220 -12.21 -8.11 23.24
CA LEU A 220 -11.79 -9.39 22.67
C LEU A 220 -11.64 -10.47 23.75
N PRO A 221 -11.99 -11.74 23.45
CA PRO A 221 -11.68 -12.86 24.34
C PRO A 221 -10.17 -13.07 24.50
N ASP A 222 -9.72 -13.61 25.63
CA ASP A 222 -8.31 -13.74 26.05
C ASP A 222 -7.35 -14.31 25.00
N LYS A 223 -7.84 -15.22 24.16
CA LYS A 223 -7.03 -15.88 23.12
C LYS A 223 -6.71 -14.97 21.92
N TRP A 224 -7.41 -13.84 21.78
CA TRP A 224 -7.31 -12.97 20.61
C TRP A 224 -6.29 -11.86 20.80
N GLN A 225 -5.60 -11.55 19.71
CA GLN A 225 -4.61 -10.48 19.65
C GLN A 225 -4.76 -9.71 18.34
N ILE A 226 -4.70 -8.39 18.44
CA ILE A 226 -4.44 -7.50 17.30
C ILE A 226 -2.94 -7.19 17.29
N THR A 227 -2.33 -7.23 16.11
CA THR A 227 -0.93 -6.83 15.91
C THR A 227 -0.84 -5.80 14.81
N ALA A 228 -0.31 -4.64 15.13
CA ALA A 228 0.13 -3.69 14.12
C ALA A 228 1.51 -4.12 13.64
N LEU A 229 1.62 -4.54 12.37
CA LEU A 229 2.87 -4.77 11.66
C LEU A 229 3.27 -3.49 10.91
N PRO A 230 4.48 -3.41 10.32
CA PRO A 230 4.92 -2.17 9.69
C PRO A 230 4.03 -1.74 8.52
N GLY A 231 3.51 -2.69 7.74
CA GLY A 231 2.69 -2.41 6.57
C GLY A 231 1.17 -2.57 6.73
N TYR A 232 0.70 -3.23 7.78
CA TYR A 232 -0.71 -3.63 7.93
C TYR A 232 -1.04 -4.08 9.36
N VAL A 233 -2.32 -4.28 9.65
CA VAL A 233 -2.81 -4.79 10.95
C VAL A 233 -3.40 -6.18 10.77
N ILE A 234 -3.12 -7.08 11.71
CA ILE A 234 -3.70 -8.43 11.77
C ILE A 234 -4.46 -8.66 13.09
N MET A 235 -5.47 -9.53 13.07
CA MET A 235 -6.17 -9.99 14.28
C MET A 235 -6.49 -11.49 14.23
N TYR A 236 -5.97 -12.25 15.19
CA TYR A 236 -6.07 -13.72 15.25
C TYR A 236 -6.29 -14.26 16.66
N PRO A 237 -6.87 -15.48 16.82
CA PRO A 237 -7.05 -16.15 18.11
C PRO A 237 -5.76 -16.83 18.57
N LYS A 238 -4.65 -16.09 18.59
CA LYS A 238 -3.36 -16.54 19.11
C LYS A 238 -2.58 -15.35 19.64
N ALA A 239 -2.15 -15.43 20.90
CA ALA A 239 -1.13 -14.54 21.43
C ALA A 239 0.24 -14.99 20.94
N GLU A 240 0.90 -14.17 20.13
CA GLU A 240 2.20 -14.46 19.53
C GLU A 240 2.97 -13.16 19.37
N ASP A 241 4.25 -13.17 19.70
CA ASP A 241 5.11 -12.01 19.49
C ASP A 241 5.66 -12.10 18.06
N TYR A 242 5.24 -11.17 17.21
CA TYR A 242 5.68 -11.15 15.81
C TYR A 242 6.99 -10.35 15.73
N PRO A 243 8.04 -10.83 15.05
CA PRO A 243 9.35 -10.16 15.04
C PRO A 243 9.29 -8.70 14.60
N SER A 244 8.50 -8.41 13.56
CA SER A 244 8.32 -7.05 13.03
C SER A 244 7.17 -6.29 13.70
N ALA A 245 6.59 -6.80 14.79
CA ALA A 245 5.47 -6.16 15.45
C ALA A 245 5.82 -4.74 15.87
N ARG A 246 4.89 -3.82 15.60
CA ARG A 246 4.96 -2.47 16.14
C ARG A 246 4.33 -2.37 17.52
N ARG A 247 3.17 -3.00 17.63
CA ARG A 247 2.31 -2.91 18.79
C ARG A 247 1.40 -4.13 18.84
N HIS A 248 1.17 -4.63 20.04
CA HIS A 248 0.17 -5.66 20.32
C HIS A 248 -0.98 -5.04 21.13
N TYR A 249 -2.21 -5.36 20.73
CA TYR A 249 -3.41 -5.05 21.50
C TYR A 249 -4.05 -6.35 21.94
N ARG A 250 -4.17 -6.51 23.25
CA ARG A 250 -4.83 -7.62 23.93
C ARG A 250 -5.84 -7.02 24.91
N ASN A 251 -6.80 -7.81 25.36
CA ASN A 251 -7.74 -7.35 26.37
C ASN A 251 -7.09 -6.99 27.72
N THR A 252 -5.91 -7.54 27.99
CA THR A 252 -5.07 -7.24 29.16
C THR A 252 -4.27 -5.93 29.03
N GLY A 253 -4.23 -5.33 27.83
CA GLY A 253 -3.54 -4.06 27.60
C GLY A 253 -2.86 -3.96 26.24
N VAL A 254 -2.14 -2.85 26.07
CA VAL A 254 -1.37 -2.56 24.86
C VAL A 254 0.12 -2.62 25.17
N VAL A 255 0.88 -3.30 24.32
CA VAL A 255 2.34 -3.41 24.44
C VAL A 255 2.97 -2.82 23.18
N ASP A 256 3.79 -1.79 23.37
CA ASP A 256 4.68 -1.26 22.33
C ASP A 256 5.91 -2.16 22.20
N VAL A 257 6.24 -2.56 20.97
CA VAL A 257 7.26 -3.60 20.71
C VAL A 257 8.48 -3.05 19.97
N TRP A 258 8.41 -1.87 19.34
CA TRP A 258 9.54 -1.32 18.56
C TRP A 258 10.81 -1.24 19.41
N GLN A 259 11.73 -2.14 19.10
CA GLN A 259 13.15 -2.00 19.40
C GLN A 259 13.74 -1.10 18.31
N GLN A 260 14.47 -0.07 18.74
CA GLN A 260 15.19 0.88 17.87
C GLN A 260 16.26 0.18 17.04
#